data_AF-A0AAJ2H4T2-F1
#
_entry.id   AF-A0AAJ2H4T2-F1
#
_cell.length_a   1.000
_cell.length_b   1.000
_cell.length_c   1.000
_cell.angle_alpha   90.00
_cell.angle_beta   90.00
_cell.angle_gamma   90.00
#
_symmetry.space_group_name_H-M   'P 1'
#
loop_
_entity.id
_entity.type
_entity.pdbx_description
1 polymer ?
#
loop_
_entity_poly.entity_id
_entity_poly.type
_entity_poly.pdbx_seq_one_letter_code
_entity_poly.pdbx_strand_id
1 'polypeptide(L)' 'KTLTPQQFRVLMMVAEGLLNKQIAYTLDVSEATIKAHVTAIFRKLGVQNRTQAVLAIGTLNIESPRM' A
#
# COMPACT_ATOMS: atom_id res chain seq x y z
N LYS A 1 -14.73 0.05 -0.27
CA LYS A 1 -14.02 -1.05 0.46
C LYS A 1 -12.82 -0.44 1.16
N THR A 2 -12.73 -0.53 2.48
CA THR A 2 -11.64 0.10 3.27
C THR A 2 -10.36 -0.76 3.24
N LEU A 3 -9.19 -0.13 3.32
CA LEU A 3 -7.91 -0.83 3.51
C LEU A 3 -7.87 -1.45 4.91
N THR A 4 -7.19 -2.60 5.05
CA THR A 4 -6.86 -3.12 6.38
C THR A 4 -5.71 -2.30 7.00
N PRO A 5 -5.49 -2.35 8.32
CA PRO A 5 -4.34 -1.68 8.95
C PRO A 5 -3.01 -2.03 8.30
N GLN A 6 -2.79 -3.32 7.99
CA GLN A 6 -1.56 -3.76 7.31
C GLN A 6 -1.46 -3.21 5.87
N GLN A 7 -2.57 -3.17 5.13
CA GLN A 7 -2.58 -2.60 3.77
C GLN A 7 -2.36 -1.09 3.78
N PHE A 8 -2.90 -0.39 4.77
CA PHE A 8 -2.64 1.04 4.97
C PHE A 8 -1.16 1.29 5.28
N ARG A 9 -0.57 0.52 6.20
CA ARG A 9 0.87 0.59 6.52
C ARG A 9 1.75 0.36 5.29
N VAL A 10 1.42 -0.65 4.46
CA VAL A 10 2.12 -0.91 3.19
C VAL A 10 1.94 0.26 2.21
N LEU A 11 0.74 0.82 2.08
CA LEU A 11 0.47 1.97 1.21
C LEU A 11 1.28 3.21 1.63
N MET A 12 1.44 3.48 2.92
CA MET A 12 2.25 4.61 3.40
C MET A 12 3.73 4.45 3.04
N MET A 13 4.30 3.27 3.21
CA MET A 13 5.68 3.02 2.76
C MET A 13 5.82 3.08 1.22
N VAL A 14 4.78 2.71 0.48
CA VAL A 14 4.74 2.93 -0.97
C VAL A 14 4.76 4.43 -1.31
N ALA A 15 4.03 5.25 -0.56
CA ALA A 15 4.00 6.70 -0.69
C ALA A 15 5.36 7.35 -0.42
N GLU A 16 6.10 6.81 0.56
CA GLU A 16 7.47 7.20 0.88
C GLU A 16 8.50 6.74 -0.18
N GLY A 17 8.08 6.03 -1.22
CA GLY A 17 8.96 5.61 -2.31
C GLY A 17 9.67 4.26 -2.09
N LEU A 18 9.37 3.53 -1.01
CA LEU A 18 10.06 2.27 -0.71
C LEU A 18 9.70 1.17 -1.73
N LEU A 19 10.71 0.44 -2.19
CA LEU A 19 10.54 -0.72 -3.06
C LEU A 19 9.96 -1.91 -2.28
N ASN A 20 9.27 -2.83 -2.97
CA ASN A 20 8.68 -4.02 -2.33
C ASN A 20 9.69 -4.81 -1.50
N LYS A 21 10.95 -4.91 -1.95
CA LYS A 21 12.04 -5.56 -1.22
C LYS A 21 12.40 -4.84 0.08
N GLN A 22 12.40 -3.51 0.08
CA GLN A 22 12.67 -2.71 1.28
C GLN A 22 11.51 -2.82 2.26
N ILE A 23 10.27 -2.74 1.78
CA ILE A 23 9.06 -2.93 2.59
C ILE A 23 9.06 -4.33 3.22
N ALA A 24 9.41 -5.35 2.44
CA ALA A 24 9.48 -6.73 2.90
C ALA A 24 10.49 -6.89 4.04
N TYR A 25 11.67 -6.28 3.89
CA TYR A 25 12.70 -6.23 4.93
C TYR A 25 12.19 -5.49 6.19
N THR A 26 11.58 -4.32 6.04
CA THR A 26 11.05 -3.52 7.16
C THR A 26 9.95 -4.24 7.95
N LEU A 27 9.14 -5.06 7.27
CA LEU A 27 8.02 -5.79 7.88
C LEU A 27 8.35 -7.23 8.26
N ASP A 28 9.59 -7.68 8.05
CA ASP A 28 10.02 -9.07 8.25
C ASP A 28 9.12 -10.11 7.55
N VAL A 29 8.87 -9.88 6.26
CA VAL A 29 8.06 -10.78 5.41
C VAL A 29 8.72 -10.97 4.04
N SER A 30 8.19 -11.89 3.24
CA SER A 30 8.66 -12.08 1.87
C SER A 30 8.25 -10.94 0.92
N GLU A 31 9.03 -10.69 -0.13
CA GLU A 31 8.64 -9.75 -1.20
C GLU A 31 7.33 -10.17 -1.90
N ALA A 32 7.08 -11.48 -2.01
CA ALA A 32 5.83 -12.01 -2.55
C ALA A 32 4.61 -11.60 -1.69
N THR A 33 4.75 -11.60 -0.37
CA THR A 33 3.74 -11.10 0.57
C THR A 33 3.45 -9.62 0.31
N ILE A 34 4.48 -8.79 0.10
CA ILE A 34 4.29 -7.37 -0.23
C ILE A 34 3.61 -7.19 -1.59
N LYS A 35 3.99 -7.97 -2.61
CA LYS A 35 3.30 -7.95 -3.92
C LYS A 35 1.81 -8.25 -3.77
N ALA A 36 1.44 -9.23 -2.95
CA ALA A 36 0.03 -9.54 -2.68
C ALA A 36 -0.70 -8.37 -2.01
N HIS A 37 -0.08 -7.71 -1.02
CA HIS A 37 -0.64 -6.50 -0.41
C HIS A 37 -0.82 -5.37 -1.42
N VAL A 38 0.20 -5.06 -2.23
CA VAL A 38 0.16 -4.00 -3.25
C VAL A 38 -0.95 -4.25 -4.28
N THR A 39 -1.07 -5.48 -4.78
CA THR A 39 -2.17 -5.85 -5.69
C THR A 39 -3.55 -5.67 -5.05
N ALA A 40 -3.70 -6.07 -3.78
CA ALA A 40 -4.97 -5.89 -3.07
C ALA A 40 -5.29 -4.42 -2.80
N ILE A 41 -4.28 -3.59 -2.51
CA ILE A 41 -4.40 -2.14 -2.35
C ILE A 41 -4.85 -1.51 -3.67
N PHE A 42 -4.17 -1.81 -4.78
CA PHE A 42 -4.51 -1.26 -6.10
C PHE A 42 -5.95 -1.55 -6.49
N ARG A 43 -6.39 -2.80 -6.29
CA ARG A 43 -7.78 -3.19 -6.51
C ARG A 43 -8.77 -2.43 -5.62
N LYS A 44 -8.42 -2.13 -4.37
CA LYS A 44 -9.28 -1.39 -3.45
C LYS A 44 -9.32 0.11 -3.76
N LEU A 45 -8.23 0.68 -4.26
CA LEU A 45 -8.13 2.07 -4.67
C LEU A 45 -8.63 2.31 -6.11
N GLY A 46 -8.85 1.25 -6.89
CA GLY A 46 -9.28 1.36 -8.30
C GLY A 46 -8.16 1.84 -9.22
N VAL A 47 -6.89 1.64 -8.84
CA VAL A 47 -5.71 2.07 -9.60
C VAL A 47 -4.99 0.87 -10.20
N GLN A 48 -4.16 1.11 -11.21
CA GLN A 48 -3.47 0.05 -11.96
C GLN A 48 -1.98 -0.03 -11.66
N ASN A 49 -1.39 1.06 -11.15
CA ASN A 49 0.04 1.12 -10.93
C ASN A 49 0.41 1.91 -9.68
N ARG A 50 1.68 1.80 -9.32
CA ARG A 50 2.27 2.43 -8.14
C ARG A 50 2.12 3.95 -8.16
N THR A 51 2.42 4.59 -9.28
CA THR A 51 2.31 6.05 -9.40
C THR A 51 0.90 6.52 -9.13
N GLN A 52 -0.10 5.86 -9.73
CA GLN A 52 -1.51 6.15 -9.46
C GLN A 52 -1.89 5.92 -8.00
N ALA A 53 -1.37 4.85 -7.36
CA ALA A 53 -1.62 4.61 -5.94
C ALA A 53 -1.04 5.69 -5.03
N VAL A 54 0.13 6.25 -5.36
CA VAL A 54 0.74 7.37 -4.61
C VAL A 54 -0.08 8.65 -4.81
N LEU A 55 -0.47 8.96 -6.05
CA LEU A 55 -1.31 10.14 -6.34
C LEU A 55 -2.71 10.02 -5.69
N ALA A 56 -3.22 8.81 -5.56
CA ALA A 56 -4.50 8.53 -4.92
C ALA A 56 -4.51 8.92 -3.42
N ILE A 57 -3.37 8.92 -2.73
CA ILE A 57 -3.30 9.31 -1.30
C ILE A 57 -3.56 10.80 -1.11
N GLY A 58 -3.07 11.64 -2.03
CA GLY A 58 -3.27 13.09 -1.96
C GLY A 58 -4.64 13.56 -2.46
N THR A 59 -5.31 12.72 -3.27
CA THR A 59 -6.59 13.07 -3.93
C THR A 59 -7.80 12.40 -3.28
N LEU A 60 -7.65 11.15 -2.85
CA LEU A 60 -8.64 10.47 -2.02
C LEU A 60 -8.25 10.75 -0.58
N ASN A 61 -9.16 11.25 0.25
CA ASN A 61 -8.93 11.40 1.68
C ASN A 61 -8.81 10.00 2.32
N ILE A 62 -7.65 9.34 2.15
CA ILE A 62 -7.45 7.96 2.61
C ILE A 62 -7.30 7.99 4.12
N GLU A 63 -8.40 7.72 4.81
CA GLU A 63 -8.42 7.64 6.27
C GLU A 63 -7.60 6.43 6.76
N SER A 64 -6.86 6.65 7.84
CA SER A 64 -6.26 5.56 8.59
C SER A 64 -7.39 4.65 9.10
N PRO A 65 -7.33 3.33 8.88
CA PRO A 65 -8.33 2.43 9.44
C PRO A 65 -8.32 2.55 10.96
N ARG A 66 -9.50 2.67 11.58
CA ARG A 66 -9.64 2.67 13.04
C ARG A 66 -9.00 1.39 13.59
N MET A 67 -8.03 1.55 14.49
CA MET A 67 -7.30 0.46 15.15
C MET A 67 -8.24 -0.40 15.99
#